data_AF-A0A2R6MMM2-F1
#
_entry.id   AF-A0A2R6MMM2-F1
#
_cell.length_a   1.000
_cell.length_b   1.000
_cell.length_c   1.000
_cell.angle_alpha   90.00
_cell.angle_beta   90.00
_cell.angle_gamma   90.00
#
_symmetry.space_group_name_H-M   'P 1'
#
loop_
_entity.id
_entity.type
_entity.pdbx_description
1 polymer ?
#
loop_
_entity_poly.entity_id
_entity_poly.type
_entity_poly.pdbx_seq_one_letter_code
_entity_poly.pdbx_strand_id
1 'polypeptide(L)'
;MPTSSRPAASETTDTTKAGVTYYQVDLVAGEPIEDLRGPNGTYTNDQLLRFAHGSTDEPITRRSDGEFTTDHLLADRIESQAIEVANGTATTTFAVAEGESITLTLASYEKVGPGWSPETEAFQEFADSETRTFESGTHTLTVDLPGENDADDATDAE
;
A
#
# COMPACT_ATOMS: atom_id res chain seq x y z
N MET A 1 12.62 -51.92 -27.36
CA MET A 1 11.68 -50.82 -27.07
C MET A 1 12.28 -49.98 -25.95
N PRO A 2 12.96 -48.86 -26.24
CA PRO A 2 13.61 -48.04 -25.23
C PRO A 2 12.76 -46.84 -24.77
N THR A 3 13.16 -46.26 -23.63
CA THR A 3 12.83 -44.94 -22.99
C THR A 3 11.49 -44.83 -22.24
N SER A 4 11.49 -44.72 -20.89
CA SER A 4 11.57 -43.47 -20.07
C SER A 4 10.36 -42.54 -20.35
N SER A 5 9.55 -42.09 -19.39
CA SER A 5 9.92 -41.38 -18.17
C SER A 5 8.77 -41.32 -17.14
N ARG A 6 9.10 -41.46 -15.86
CA ARG A 6 8.56 -40.62 -14.77
C ARG A 6 9.65 -39.56 -14.52
N PRO A 7 9.41 -38.32 -14.05
CA PRO A 7 8.22 -37.80 -13.37
C PRO A 7 7.78 -36.39 -13.83
N ALA A 8 6.58 -35.97 -13.41
CA ALA A 8 6.33 -34.59 -12.99
C ALA A 8 5.04 -34.63 -12.18
N ALA A 9 5.18 -34.73 -10.86
CA ALA A 9 4.20 -34.12 -10.00
C ALA A 9 4.13 -32.66 -10.46
N SER A 10 2.95 -32.21 -10.87
CA SER A 10 2.65 -30.78 -10.88
C SER A 10 2.63 -30.35 -9.42
N GLU A 11 3.83 -30.19 -8.85
CA GLU A 11 4.04 -29.27 -7.76
C GLU A 11 3.83 -27.90 -8.39
N THR A 12 2.57 -27.48 -8.46
CA THR A 12 2.26 -26.06 -8.41
C THR A 12 2.78 -25.65 -7.03
N THR A 13 4.06 -25.29 -6.95
CA THR A 13 4.58 -24.50 -5.86
C THR A 13 3.75 -23.23 -5.87
N ASP A 14 2.66 -23.28 -5.12
CA ASP A 14 2.14 -22.17 -4.37
C ASP A 14 3.30 -21.70 -3.49
N THR A 15 4.22 -20.96 -4.11
CA THR A 15 5.27 -20.22 -3.41
C THR A 15 4.58 -19.03 -2.76
N THR A 16 3.68 -19.30 -1.82
CA THR A 16 3.61 -18.51 -0.61
C THR A 16 5.00 -18.62 0.00
N LYS A 17 5.91 -17.74 -0.41
CA LYS A 17 7.26 -17.61 0.15
C LYS A 17 7.00 -17.28 1.63
N ALA A 18 7.02 -18.29 2.49
CA ALA A 18 6.74 -18.16 3.91
C ALA A 18 7.75 -17.14 4.46
N GLY A 19 7.27 -15.95 4.82
CA GLY A 19 8.10 -14.80 5.21
C GLY A 19 8.03 -13.59 4.29
N VAL A 20 7.25 -13.60 3.20
CA VAL A 20 6.98 -12.38 2.42
C VAL A 20 5.64 -11.79 2.81
N THR A 21 5.68 -10.72 3.60
CA THR A 21 4.53 -9.85 3.83
C THR A 21 4.29 -8.99 2.60
N TYR A 22 3.06 -9.01 2.08
CA TYR A 22 2.62 -8.14 1.01
C TYR A 22 1.88 -6.97 1.62
N TYR A 23 2.01 -5.80 1.01
CA TYR A 23 1.33 -4.61 1.50
C TYR A 23 0.82 -3.72 0.38
N GLN A 24 -0.13 -2.88 0.74
CA GLN A 24 -0.69 -1.81 -0.08
C GLN A 24 -0.60 -0.51 0.70
N VAL A 25 -0.20 0.55 0.02
CA VAL A 25 -0.12 1.90 0.55
C VAL A 25 -1.00 2.78 -0.31
N ASP A 26 -2.02 3.37 0.29
CA ASP A 26 -2.94 4.25 -0.39
C ASP A 26 -2.77 5.67 0.16
N LEU A 27 -2.48 6.60 -0.75
CA LEU A 27 -2.53 8.03 -0.50
C LEU A 27 -3.91 8.53 -0.90
N VAL A 28 -4.67 8.99 0.08
CA VAL A 28 -6.05 9.43 -0.08
C VAL A 28 -6.26 10.84 0.45
N ALA A 29 -7.17 11.56 -0.17
CA ALA A 29 -7.70 12.80 0.34
C ALA A 29 -8.89 12.52 1.28
N GLY A 30 -8.74 12.92 2.54
CA GLY A 30 -9.71 12.65 3.61
C GLY A 30 -9.18 11.68 4.66
N GLU A 31 -10.09 10.96 5.31
CA GLU A 31 -9.80 10.02 6.39
C GLU A 31 -9.43 8.62 5.86
N PRO A 32 -8.63 7.83 6.60
CA PRO A 32 -8.34 6.45 6.26
C PRO A 32 -9.57 5.56 6.46
N ILE A 33 -9.63 4.48 5.70
CA ILE A 33 -10.55 3.37 5.90
C ILE A 33 -9.79 2.29 6.67
N GLU A 34 -10.03 2.16 7.97
CA GLU A 34 -9.42 1.10 8.79
C GLU A 34 -10.01 -0.28 8.47
N ASP A 35 -11.30 -0.33 8.13
CA ASP A 35 -12.01 -1.56 7.81
C ASP A 35 -12.44 -1.57 6.35
N LEU A 36 -11.63 -2.24 5.51
CA LEU A 36 -11.90 -2.43 4.09
C LEU A 36 -13.06 -3.42 3.82
N ARG A 37 -13.88 -3.77 4.84
CA ARG A 37 -15.02 -4.69 4.70
C ARG A 37 -16.31 -3.95 4.41
N GLY A 38 -17.10 -4.52 3.51
CA GLY A 38 -18.46 -4.07 3.24
C GLY A 38 -18.53 -2.90 2.25
N PRO A 39 -19.69 -2.24 2.11
CA PRO A 39 -19.96 -1.27 1.03
C PRO A 39 -19.16 0.05 1.13
N ASN A 40 -18.56 0.32 2.29
CA ASN A 40 -17.68 1.48 2.52
C ASN A 40 -16.20 1.08 2.62
N GLY A 41 -15.87 -0.17 2.31
CA GLY A 41 -14.53 -0.73 2.46
C GLY A 41 -13.58 -0.42 1.32
N THR A 42 -13.93 0.52 0.44
CA THR A 42 -13.13 0.89 -0.73
C THR A 42 -13.12 2.38 -0.91
N TYR A 43 -11.95 2.95 -1.15
CA TYR A 43 -11.83 4.37 -1.52
C TYR A 43 -12.48 4.64 -2.87
N THR A 44 -13.15 5.78 -2.97
CA THR A 44 -13.64 6.27 -4.27
C THR A 44 -12.49 6.86 -5.09
N ASN A 45 -12.64 6.87 -6.43
CA ASN A 45 -11.63 7.45 -7.32
C ASN A 45 -11.39 8.95 -7.06
N ASP A 46 -12.37 9.64 -6.47
CA ASP A 46 -12.25 11.05 -6.10
C ASP A 46 -11.41 11.24 -4.84
N GLN A 47 -11.26 10.21 -3.99
CA GLN A 47 -10.44 10.25 -2.79
C GLN A 47 -9.04 9.67 -3.01
N LEU A 48 -8.90 8.65 -3.85
CA LEU A 48 -7.62 7.98 -4.08
C LEU A 48 -6.71 8.82 -4.98
N LEU A 49 -5.67 9.42 -4.40
CA LEU A 49 -4.67 10.19 -5.13
C LEU A 49 -3.64 9.27 -5.77
N ARG A 50 -3.06 8.35 -5.00
CA ARG A 50 -2.07 7.37 -5.46
C ARG A 50 -2.14 6.10 -4.64
N PHE A 51 -1.68 5.00 -5.22
CA PHE A 51 -1.50 3.73 -4.55
C PHE A 51 -0.13 3.14 -4.92
N ALA A 52 0.45 2.41 -3.98
CA ALA A 52 1.66 1.62 -4.17
C ALA A 52 1.48 0.25 -3.52
N HIS A 53 1.79 -0.79 -4.26
CA HIS A 53 1.71 -2.17 -3.83
C HIS A 53 3.13 -2.68 -3.77
N GLY A 54 3.45 -3.39 -2.71
CA GLY A 54 4.79 -3.89 -2.47
C GLY A 54 4.77 -5.13 -1.62
N SER A 55 5.96 -5.56 -1.26
CA SER A 55 6.22 -6.67 -0.37
C SER A 55 7.59 -6.51 0.25
N THR A 56 7.81 -7.19 1.36
CA THR A 56 9.12 -7.27 2.03
C THR A 56 10.26 -7.77 1.12
N ASP A 57 9.95 -8.57 0.09
CA ASP A 57 10.93 -9.03 -0.90
C ASP A 57 11.14 -8.02 -2.04
N GLU A 58 10.05 -7.42 -2.51
CA GLU A 58 10.05 -6.41 -3.57
C GLU A 58 9.27 -5.17 -3.10
N PRO A 59 9.96 -4.09 -2.70
CA PRO A 59 9.34 -3.02 -1.94
C PRO A 59 8.28 -2.24 -2.73
N ILE A 60 8.39 -2.23 -4.06
CA ILE A 60 7.38 -1.69 -4.97
C ILE A 60 7.24 -2.68 -6.13
N THR A 61 6.18 -3.48 -6.09
CA THR A 61 5.79 -4.40 -7.18
C THR A 61 4.95 -3.67 -8.24
N ARG A 62 4.12 -2.72 -7.78
CA ARG A 62 3.23 -1.91 -8.63
C ARG A 62 2.97 -0.57 -7.98
N ARG A 63 2.86 0.49 -8.76
CA ARG A 63 2.44 1.81 -8.27
C ARG A 63 1.59 2.51 -9.31
N SER A 64 0.85 3.54 -8.91
CA SER A 64 0.16 4.43 -9.85
C SER A 64 1.18 5.16 -10.73
N ASP A 65 0.96 5.17 -12.05
CA ASP A 65 1.67 6.03 -12.99
C ASP A 65 1.04 7.43 -12.95
N GLY A 66 1.40 8.21 -11.93
CA GLY A 66 0.88 9.55 -11.70
C GLY A 66 -0.32 9.58 -10.75
N GLU A 67 -1.10 10.66 -10.81
CA GLU A 67 -2.25 10.91 -9.95
C GLU A 67 -3.45 10.14 -10.49
N PHE A 68 -3.96 9.22 -9.67
CA PHE A 68 -5.10 8.37 -10.01
C PHE A 68 -6.44 9.08 -9.78
N THR A 69 -6.44 10.23 -9.11
CA THR A 69 -7.67 10.96 -8.79
C THR A 69 -8.40 11.41 -10.05
N THR A 70 -9.72 11.17 -10.09
CA THR A 70 -10.60 11.71 -11.13
C THR A 70 -11.02 13.15 -10.87
N ASP A 71 -10.74 13.67 -9.68
CA ASP A 71 -11.07 15.02 -9.30
C ASP A 71 -9.96 15.97 -9.78
N HIS A 72 -10.24 16.65 -10.90
CA HIS A 72 -9.35 17.65 -11.46
C HIS A 72 -9.05 18.81 -10.51
N LEU A 73 -9.95 19.14 -9.58
CA LEU A 73 -9.68 20.19 -8.60
C LEU A 73 -8.61 19.72 -7.62
N LEU A 74 -8.68 18.46 -7.19
CA LEU A 74 -7.67 17.84 -6.33
C LEU A 74 -6.30 17.77 -7.01
N ALA A 75 -6.26 17.33 -8.28
CA ALA A 75 -5.03 17.28 -9.07
C ALA A 75 -4.44 18.67 -9.40
N ASP A 76 -5.27 19.72 -9.47
CA ASP A 76 -4.78 21.10 -9.70
C ASP A 76 -4.30 21.76 -8.38
N ARG A 77 -4.87 21.33 -7.24
CA ARG A 77 -4.53 21.83 -5.89
C ARG A 77 -3.36 21.09 -5.27
N ILE A 78 -3.14 19.84 -5.62
CA ILE A 78 -2.12 18.98 -5.02
C ILE A 78 -1.26 18.41 -6.12
N GLU A 79 0.04 18.63 -6.00
CA GLU A 79 1.03 17.93 -6.81
C GLU A 79 1.68 16.86 -5.95
N SER A 80 1.24 15.62 -6.10
CA SER A 80 1.81 14.48 -5.37
C SER A 80 3.00 13.85 -6.11
N GLN A 81 4.02 13.40 -5.38
CA GLN A 81 5.15 12.63 -5.92
C GLN A 81 4.88 11.13 -5.82
N ALA A 82 5.76 10.32 -6.42
CA ALA A 82 5.65 8.87 -6.33
C ALA A 82 5.89 8.43 -4.87
N ILE A 83 5.15 7.43 -4.41
CA ILE A 83 5.41 6.80 -3.13
C ILE A 83 6.73 6.03 -3.26
N GLU A 84 7.65 6.31 -2.36
CA GLU A 84 8.92 5.63 -2.22
C GLU A 84 8.87 4.73 -0.98
N VAL A 85 9.45 3.54 -1.07
CA VAL A 85 9.55 2.63 0.07
C VAL A 85 11.01 2.38 0.36
N ALA A 86 11.42 2.62 1.61
CA ALA A 86 12.78 2.40 2.06
C ALA A 86 12.79 1.94 3.53
N ASN A 87 13.47 0.83 3.81
CA ASN A 87 13.61 0.26 5.16
C ASN A 87 12.26 0.07 5.89
N GLY A 88 11.26 -0.48 5.20
CA GLY A 88 9.96 -0.73 5.83
C GLY A 88 9.09 0.50 6.03
N THR A 89 9.49 1.67 5.53
CA THR A 89 8.69 2.88 5.63
C THR A 89 8.33 3.37 4.23
N ALA A 90 7.04 3.59 3.99
CA ALA A 90 6.56 4.28 2.80
C ALA A 90 6.55 5.78 3.04
N THR A 91 7.24 6.50 2.16
CA THR A 91 7.35 7.97 2.19
C THR A 91 6.74 8.52 0.92
N THR A 92 5.94 9.58 1.04
CA THR A 92 5.45 10.34 -0.10
C THR A 92 5.57 11.82 0.16
N THR A 93 5.92 12.57 -0.88
CA THR A 93 6.00 14.04 -0.83
C THR A 93 4.90 14.60 -1.71
N PHE A 94 4.23 15.64 -1.25
CA PHE A 94 3.22 16.35 -2.03
C PHE A 94 3.29 17.85 -1.75
N ALA A 95 2.84 18.65 -2.71
CA ALA A 95 2.74 20.09 -2.58
C ALA A 95 1.27 20.51 -2.65
N VAL A 96 0.85 21.35 -1.70
CA VAL A 96 -0.48 21.96 -1.67
C VAL A 96 -0.37 23.38 -2.23
N ALA A 97 -1.27 23.73 -3.15
CA ALA A 97 -1.34 25.05 -3.78
C ALA A 97 -1.54 26.18 -2.76
N GLU A 98 -1.10 27.39 -3.12
CA GLU A 98 -1.18 28.54 -2.22
C GLU A 98 -2.63 28.93 -1.87
N GLY A 99 -2.89 29.13 -0.58
CA GLY A 99 -4.22 29.48 -0.06
C GLY A 99 -5.21 28.32 0.04
N GLU A 100 -4.78 27.09 -0.27
CA GLU A 100 -5.57 25.87 -0.09
C GLU A 100 -5.15 25.13 1.19
N SER A 101 -6.07 24.31 1.71
CA SER A 101 -5.82 23.41 2.82
C SER A 101 -6.52 22.09 2.55
N ILE A 102 -5.82 20.98 2.76
CA ILE A 102 -6.37 19.65 2.52
C ILE A 102 -5.93 18.65 3.59
N THR A 103 -6.85 17.76 3.94
CA THR A 103 -6.52 16.59 4.75
C THR A 103 -6.11 15.46 3.84
N LEU A 104 -4.87 15.00 4.00
CA LEU A 104 -4.38 13.80 3.33
C LEU A 104 -4.11 12.73 4.36
N THR A 105 -4.34 11.51 3.92
CA THR A 105 -4.00 10.32 4.67
C THR A 105 -3.16 9.40 3.81
N LEU A 106 -2.02 8.99 4.35
CA LEU A 106 -1.29 7.84 3.85
C LEU A 106 -1.69 6.67 4.74
N ALA A 107 -2.23 5.59 4.17
CA ALA A 107 -2.60 4.40 4.92
C ALA A 107 -1.88 3.18 4.32
N SER A 108 -1.32 2.34 5.20
CA SER A 108 -0.72 1.07 4.84
C SER A 108 -1.61 -0.10 5.30
N TYR A 109 -1.69 -1.11 4.45
CA TYR A 109 -2.50 -2.30 4.64
C TYR A 109 -1.67 -3.54 4.39
N GLU A 110 -1.75 -4.52 5.28
CA GLU A 110 -1.21 -5.84 5.06
C GLU A 110 -2.15 -6.64 4.15
N LYS A 111 -1.55 -7.24 3.11
CA LYS A 111 -2.22 -8.17 2.21
C LYS A 111 -1.90 -9.59 2.61
N VAL A 112 -2.96 -10.41 2.70
CA VAL A 112 -2.86 -11.86 2.95
C VAL A 112 -2.19 -12.65 1.83
N GLY A 113 -1.85 -12.03 0.69
CA GLY A 113 -1.19 -12.73 -0.43
C GLY A 113 -0.70 -11.82 -1.57
N PRO A 114 -0.01 -12.43 -2.58
CA PRO A 114 0.59 -11.71 -3.69
C PRO A 114 -0.43 -11.07 -4.64
N GLY A 115 -1.61 -11.69 -4.78
CA GLY A 115 -2.67 -11.20 -5.66
C GLY A 115 -3.48 -10.08 -5.03
N TRP A 116 -4.10 -9.25 -5.87
CA TRP A 116 -5.31 -8.51 -5.49
C TRP A 116 -6.50 -9.32 -6.00
N SER A 117 -7.48 -9.58 -5.14
CA SER A 117 -8.75 -10.17 -5.52
C SER A 117 -9.83 -9.50 -4.69
N PRO A 118 -11.02 -9.23 -5.26
CA PRO A 118 -12.11 -8.61 -4.51
C PRO A 118 -12.53 -9.44 -3.29
N GLU A 119 -12.28 -10.76 -3.32
CA GLU A 119 -12.50 -11.66 -2.19
C GLU A 119 -11.46 -11.46 -1.07
N THR A 120 -10.24 -11.04 -1.40
CA THR A 120 -9.15 -10.82 -0.43
C THR A 120 -8.94 -9.38 -0.03
N GLU A 121 -9.54 -8.43 -0.76
CA GLU A 121 -9.51 -7.01 -0.45
C GLU A 121 -10.05 -6.71 0.96
N ALA A 122 -11.15 -7.37 1.33
CA ALA A 122 -11.77 -7.27 2.66
C ALA A 122 -11.01 -8.04 3.77
N PHE A 123 -10.05 -8.88 3.39
CA PHE A 123 -9.15 -9.56 4.31
C PHE A 123 -7.83 -8.81 4.51
N GLN A 124 -7.63 -7.68 3.82
CA GLN A 124 -6.51 -6.80 4.12
C GLN A 124 -6.66 -6.24 5.54
N GLU A 125 -5.56 -6.26 6.29
CA GLU A 125 -5.52 -5.74 7.64
C GLU A 125 -4.89 -4.36 7.63
N PHE A 126 -5.50 -3.40 8.32
CA PHE A 126 -4.92 -2.08 8.49
C PHE A 126 -3.64 -2.19 9.33
N ALA A 127 -2.52 -1.71 8.80
CA ALA A 127 -1.23 -1.75 9.48
C ALA A 127 -0.94 -0.43 10.18
N ASP A 128 -0.88 0.66 9.42
CA ASP A 128 -0.61 2.00 9.93
C ASP A 128 -1.29 3.07 9.07
N SER A 129 -1.51 4.26 9.63
CA SER A 129 -1.84 5.42 8.81
C SER A 129 -1.40 6.72 9.42
N GLU A 130 -0.97 7.63 8.56
CA GLU A 130 -0.66 9.00 8.92
C GLU A 130 -1.68 9.92 8.26
N THR A 131 -2.61 10.44 9.07
CA THR A 131 -3.62 11.43 8.67
C THR A 131 -3.25 12.79 9.18
N ARG A 132 -3.17 13.79 8.30
CA ARG A 132 -2.90 15.16 8.72
C ARG A 132 -3.51 16.19 7.76
N THR A 133 -3.89 17.33 8.31
CA THR A 133 -4.29 18.50 7.54
C THR A 133 -3.06 19.33 7.21
N PHE A 134 -2.88 19.59 5.92
CA PHE A 134 -1.77 20.34 5.36
C PHE A 134 -2.29 21.62 4.73
N GLU A 135 -1.66 22.73 5.08
CA GLU A 135 -1.86 24.01 4.43
C GLU A 135 -0.95 24.13 3.20
N SER A 136 -1.09 25.21 2.44
CA SER A 136 -0.22 25.54 1.31
C SER A 136 1.26 25.33 1.60
N GLY A 137 1.96 24.66 0.68
CA GLY A 137 3.39 24.33 0.80
C GLY A 137 3.69 22.87 0.50
N THR A 138 4.98 22.52 0.54
CA THR A 138 5.44 21.14 0.35
C THR A 138 5.50 20.40 1.68
N HIS A 139 4.92 19.21 1.72
CA HIS A 139 4.85 18.36 2.89
C HIS A 139 5.20 16.92 2.54
N THR A 140 5.53 16.16 3.57
CA THR A 140 5.90 14.76 3.45
C THR A 140 5.07 13.97 4.45
N LEU A 141 4.52 12.85 3.99
CA LEU A 141 3.83 11.85 4.80
C LEU A 141 4.66 10.57 4.81
N THR A 142 4.68 9.91 5.96
CA THR A 142 5.38 8.65 6.16
C THR A 142 4.51 7.67 6.94
N VAL A 143 4.50 6.40 6.52
CA VAL A 143 3.84 5.31 7.25
C VAL A 143 4.73 4.10 7.33
N ASP A 144 4.59 3.37 8.42
CA ASP A 144 5.26 2.09 8.59
C ASP A 144 4.55 0.99 7.81
N LEU A 145 5.34 0.08 7.25
CA LEU A 145 4.87 -1.05 6.46
C LEU A 145 4.90 -2.34 7.29
N PRO A 146 3.89 -3.19 7.13
CA PRO A 146 3.85 -4.47 7.82
C PRO A 146 4.95 -5.41 7.28
N GLY A 147 5.63 -6.12 8.18
CA GLY A 147 6.61 -7.17 7.85
C GLY A 147 8.10 -6.82 7.94
N GLU A 148 8.50 -5.55 8.05
CA GLU A 148 9.91 -5.20 8.35
C GLU A 148 10.17 -4.98 9.86
N ASN A 149 9.16 -4.59 10.64
CA ASN A 149 9.30 -4.39 12.10
C ASN A 149 8.95 -5.62 12.97
N ASP A 150 8.29 -6.64 12.42
CA ASP A 150 7.97 -7.88 13.16
C ASP A 150 9.16 -8.84 13.28
N ALA A 151 10.28 -8.56 12.62
CA ALA A 151 11.48 -9.39 12.70
C ALA A 151 12.33 -9.14 13.96
N ASP A 152 12.11 -8.04 14.70
CA ASP A 152 12.93 -7.65 15.84
C ASP A 152 12.23 -7.72 17.21
N ASP A 153 10.92 -8.03 17.29
CA ASP A 153 10.19 -8.20 18.58
C ASP A 153 9.91 -9.67 18.94
N ALA A 154 10.85 -10.57 18.63
CA ALA A 154 10.82 -11.95 19.13
C ALA A 154 12.15 -12.38 19.77
N THR A 155 12.92 -11.42 20.29
CA THR A 155 14.13 -11.71 21.08
C THR A 155 14.13 -11.08 22.47
N ASP A 156 13.00 -11.13 23.19
CA ASP A 156 13.05 -11.00 24.66
C ASP A 156 11.88 -11.73 25.33
N ALA A 157 12.12 -12.97 25.77
CA ALA A 157 11.57 -13.50 27.02
C ALA A 157 12.28 -14.84 27.35
N GLU A 158 12.98 -14.80 28.49
CA GLU A 158 13.90 -15.78 29.08
C GLU A 158 13.41 -17.23 29.26
#